data_AF-A0A4Q3N8W1-F1
#
_entry.id   AF-A0A4Q3N8W1-F1
#
_cell.length_a   1.000
_cell.length_b   1.000
_cell.length_c   1.000
_cell.angle_alpha   90.00
_cell.angle_beta   90.00
_cell.angle_gamma   90.00
#
_symmetry.space_group_name_H-M   'P 1'
#
loop_
_entity.id
_entity.type
_entity.pdbx_description
1 polymer ?
#
loop_
_entity_poly.entity_id
_entity_poly.type
_entity_poly.pdbx_seq_one_letter_code
_entity_poly.pdbx_strand_id
1 'polypeptide(L)'
;MSGRRVRLVLALLVVALAVWSVLVEPRWVAARALAHSVPGWQGPPGLKVAVASDWHFTKRALWRVMTVDRARRIVREINAAQPDVVLLPGDLISDRDYRPDTAATAEDEIAQVLGGLKARYGVFAVLGNHDWWHHG
;
A
#
# COMPACT_ATOMS: atom_id res chain seq x y z
N MET A 1 -14.37 -42.05 7.73
CA MET A 1 -15.15 -40.84 8.10
C MET A 1 -16.45 -40.82 7.31
N SER A 2 -17.58 -40.43 7.90
CA SER A 2 -18.85 -40.38 7.15
C SER A 2 -18.85 -39.24 6.11
N GLY A 3 -19.51 -39.44 4.96
CA GLY A 3 -19.58 -38.43 3.89
C GLY A 3 -20.22 -37.11 4.31
N ARG A 4 -20.94 -37.06 5.43
CA ARG A 4 -21.45 -35.81 6.03
C ARG A 4 -20.32 -34.99 6.69
N ARG A 5 -19.38 -35.65 7.38
CA ARG A 5 -18.23 -34.97 8.01
C ARG A 5 -17.30 -34.37 6.96
N VAL A 6 -17.05 -35.10 5.86
CA VAL A 6 -16.22 -34.61 4.75
C VAL A 6 -16.83 -33.35 4.11
N ARG A 7 -18.14 -33.36 3.81
CA ARG A 7 -18.84 -32.19 3.25
C ARG A 7 -18.79 -30.96 4.17
N LEU A 8 -18.96 -31.17 5.48
CA LEU A 8 -18.85 -30.08 6.45
C LEU A 8 -17.45 -29.48 6.49
N VAL A 9 -16.40 -30.31 6.49
CA VAL A 9 -15.01 -29.84 6.46
C VAL A 9 -14.73 -29.02 5.19
N LEU A 10 -15.15 -29.51 4.02
CA LEU A 10 -14.98 -28.79 2.76
C LEU A 10 -15.70 -27.44 2.77
N ALA A 11 -16.95 -27.39 3.25
CA ALA A 11 -17.69 -26.14 3.37
C ALA A 11 -16.99 -25.12 4.27
N LEU A 12 -16.45 -25.57 5.41
CA LEU A 12 -15.70 -24.70 6.32
C LEU A 12 -14.41 -24.17 5.68
N LEU A 13 -13.69 -25.00 4.91
CA LEU A 13 -12.49 -24.56 4.19
C LEU A 13 -12.80 -23.49 3.13
N VAL A 14 -13.89 -23.65 2.38
CA VAL A 14 -14.35 -22.64 1.40
C VAL A 14 -14.69 -21.32 2.10
N VAL A 15 -15.41 -21.38 3.22
CA VAL A 15 -15.75 -20.17 4.01
C VAL A 15 -14.48 -19.51 4.56
N ALA A 16 -13.55 -20.29 5.11
CA ALA A 16 -12.29 -19.77 5.64
C ALA A 16 -11.46 -19.08 4.54
N LEU A 17 -11.37 -19.68 3.35
CA LEU A 17 -10.69 -19.10 2.20
C LEU A 17 -11.37 -17.80 1.74
N ALA A 18 -12.70 -17.78 1.67
CA ALA A 18 -13.44 -16.57 1.29
C ALA A 18 -13.21 -15.43 2.30
N VAL A 19 -13.23 -15.74 3.60
CA VAL A 19 -12.91 -14.76 4.66
C VAL A 19 -11.46 -14.28 4.51
N TRP A 20 -10.51 -15.17 4.28
CA TRP A 20 -9.12 -14.81 4.09
C TRP A 20 -8.94 -13.84 2.92
N SER A 21 -9.40 -14.21 1.73
CA SER A 21 -9.18 -13.46 0.50
C SER A 21 -9.94 -12.13 0.42
N VAL A 22 -11.08 -12.00 1.11
CA VAL A 22 -11.90 -10.77 1.05
C VAL A 22 -11.65 -9.85 2.26
N LEU A 23 -11.41 -10.42 3.44
CA LEU A 23 -11.32 -9.66 4.68
C LEU A 23 -9.89 -9.46 5.16
N VAL A 24 -9.07 -10.51 5.14
CA VAL A 24 -7.76 -10.51 5.80
C VAL A 24 -6.64 -10.07 4.87
N GLU A 25 -6.41 -10.81 3.79
CA GLU A 25 -5.32 -10.61 2.85
C GLU A 25 -5.26 -9.16 2.31
N PRO A 26 -6.36 -8.54 1.83
CA PRO A 26 -6.31 -7.17 1.31
C PRO A 26 -5.95 -6.14 2.40
N ARG A 27 -6.29 -6.40 3.66
CA ARG A 27 -6.07 -5.48 4.79
C ARG A 27 -4.72 -5.68 5.45
N TRP A 28 -3.98 -6.72 5.07
CA TRP A 28 -2.64 -6.95 5.57
C TRP A 28 -1.64 -5.97 4.94
N VAL A 29 -0.97 -5.17 5.77
CA VAL A 29 0.24 -4.43 5.40
C VAL A 29 1.45 -5.19 5.94
N ALA A 30 2.28 -5.74 5.06
CA ALA A 30 3.49 -6.45 5.45
C ALA A 30 4.68 -5.49 5.55
N ALA A 31 5.00 -5.01 6.74
CA ALA A 31 6.23 -4.26 6.97
C ALA A 31 7.43 -5.22 7.01
N ARG A 32 8.38 -5.06 6.08
CA ARG A 32 9.60 -5.88 6.01
C ARG A 32 10.82 -5.01 6.24
N ALA A 33 11.58 -5.33 7.28
CA ALA A 33 12.89 -4.73 7.52
C ALA A 33 13.96 -5.66 6.94
N LEU A 34 14.68 -5.18 5.93
CA LEU A 34 15.76 -5.93 5.28
C LEU A 34 17.07 -5.19 5.53
N ALA A 35 18.03 -5.86 6.15
CA ALA A 35 19.41 -5.38 6.23
C ALA A 35 20.12 -5.81 4.94
N HIS A 36 20.61 -4.83 4.16
CA HIS A 36 21.33 -5.10 2.93
C HIS A 36 22.62 -4.29 2.88
N SER A 37 23.74 -4.98 2.62
CA SER A 37 25.04 -4.35 2.42
C SER A 37 25.22 -4.06 0.94
N VAL A 38 25.46 -2.80 0.59
CA VAL A 38 25.76 -2.39 -0.78
C VAL A 38 27.28 -2.35 -0.97
N PRO A 39 27.87 -3.20 -1.82
CA PRO A 39 29.31 -3.19 -2.08
C PRO A 39 29.77 -1.81 -2.59
N GLY A 40 30.85 -1.28 -2.01
CA GLY A 40 31.40 0.02 -2.42
C GLY A 40 30.55 1.23 -2.00
N TRP A 41 29.59 1.07 -1.09
CA TRP A 41 28.82 2.20 -0.55
C TRP A 41 29.72 3.23 0.13
N GLN A 42 29.64 4.48 -0.33
CA GLN A 42 30.40 5.62 0.21
C GLN A 42 29.51 6.58 1.02
N GLY A 43 28.22 6.31 1.12
CA GLY A 43 27.28 7.15 1.87
C GLY A 43 27.28 6.86 3.38
N PRO A 44 26.34 7.46 4.12
CA PRO A 44 26.26 7.27 5.56
C PRO A 44 26.09 5.80 5.95
N PRO A 45 26.77 5.33 7.00
CA PRO A 45 26.53 3.99 7.53
C PRO A 45 25.13 3.89 8.13
N GLY A 46 24.46 2.76 7.93
CA GLY A 46 23.16 2.49 8.53
C GLY A 46 21.99 3.29 7.93
N LEU A 47 22.13 3.77 6.68
CA LEU A 47 21.07 4.51 5.99
C LEU A 47 19.75 3.72 6.00
N LYS A 48 18.70 4.30 6.59
CA LYS A 48 17.37 3.70 6.65
C LYS A 48 16.50 4.22 5.52
N VAL A 49 16.18 3.36 4.56
CA VAL A 49 15.31 3.68 3.43
C VAL A 49 13.95 3.03 3.61
N ALA A 50 12.89 3.83 3.61
CA ALA A 50 11.53 3.34 3.50
C ALA A 50 11.10 3.36 2.02
N VAL A 51 10.55 2.25 1.53
CA VAL A 51 10.01 2.13 0.17
C VAL A 51 8.54 1.79 0.29
N ALA A 52 7.67 2.57 -0.35
CA ALA A 52 6.23 2.36 -0.35
C ALA A 52 5.62 2.72 -1.72
N SER A 53 5.06 1.73 -2.41
CA SER A 53 4.56 1.83 -3.78
C SER A 53 3.12 1.33 -3.90
N ASP A 54 2.54 1.44 -5.10
CA ASP A 54 1.27 0.79 -5.46
C ASP A 54 0.13 1.14 -4.51
N TRP A 55 0.07 2.41 -4.10
CA TRP A 55 -0.92 2.88 -3.15
C TRP A 55 -2.33 2.73 -3.73
N HIS A 56 -2.51 3.05 -5.01
CA HIS A 56 -3.79 2.97 -5.71
C HIS A 56 -4.97 3.46 -4.86
N PHE A 57 -4.93 4.73 -4.44
CA PHE A 57 -5.96 5.32 -3.59
C PHE A 57 -7.36 5.16 -4.19
N THR A 58 -8.35 4.81 -3.36
CA THR A 58 -9.73 4.61 -3.79
C THR A 58 -10.75 5.16 -2.80
N LYS A 59 -11.91 5.62 -3.29
CA LYS A 59 -13.09 5.91 -2.44
C LYS A 59 -14.01 4.71 -2.26
N ARG A 60 -13.77 3.60 -2.98
CA ARG A 60 -14.64 2.40 -2.98
C ARG A 60 -14.07 1.30 -2.08
N ALA A 61 -14.31 1.47 -0.78
CA ALA A 61 -13.84 0.58 0.29
C ALA A 61 -14.34 -0.88 0.23
N LEU A 62 -15.35 -1.17 -0.59
CA LEU A 62 -15.98 -2.50 -0.69
C LEU A 62 -15.12 -3.53 -1.45
N TRP A 63 -14.41 -3.10 -2.50
CA TRP A 63 -13.56 -3.98 -3.34
C TRP A 63 -12.09 -3.55 -3.38
N ARG A 64 -11.79 -2.29 -3.06
CA ARG A 64 -10.42 -1.81 -2.88
C ARG A 64 -10.28 -1.25 -1.48
N VAL A 65 -9.10 -1.43 -0.90
CA VAL A 65 -8.92 -1.29 0.55
C VAL A 65 -7.95 -0.17 0.93
N MET A 66 -7.39 0.55 -0.04
CA MET A 66 -6.57 1.73 0.21
C MET A 66 -7.43 2.99 0.25
N THR A 67 -8.11 3.18 1.37
CA THR A 67 -8.79 4.45 1.67
C THR A 67 -7.78 5.49 2.15
N VAL A 68 -8.17 6.76 2.10
CA VAL A 68 -7.39 7.90 2.61
C VAL A 68 -7.01 7.69 4.09
N ASP A 69 -7.92 7.20 4.93
CA ASP A 69 -7.62 6.96 6.35
C ASP A 69 -6.64 5.81 6.58
N ARG A 70 -6.73 4.74 5.76
CA ARG A 70 -5.72 3.68 5.79
C ARG A 70 -4.37 4.23 5.36
N ALA A 71 -4.33 5.04 4.30
CA ALA A 71 -3.10 5.64 3.84
C ALA A 71 -2.48 6.57 4.90
N ARG A 72 -3.28 7.40 5.57
CA ARG A 72 -2.81 8.21 6.72
C ARG A 72 -2.22 7.35 7.83
N ARG A 73 -2.80 6.19 8.10
CA ARG A 73 -2.24 5.24 9.08
C ARG A 73 -0.88 4.70 8.63
N ILE A 74 -0.76 4.28 7.37
CA ILE A 74 0.51 3.79 6.83
C ILE A 74 1.57 4.89 6.85
N VAL A 75 1.23 6.14 6.49
CA VAL A 75 2.14 7.29 6.60
C VAL A 75 2.62 7.49 8.05
N ARG A 76 1.75 7.35 9.04
CA ARG A 76 2.16 7.40 10.46
C ARG A 76 3.11 6.26 10.82
N GLU A 77 2.85 5.05 10.36
CA GLU A 77 3.71 3.88 10.60
C GLU A 77 5.09 4.04 9.94
N ILE A 78 5.15 4.56 8.71
CA ILE A 78 6.40 4.91 8.01
C ILE A 78 7.17 5.98 8.81
N ASN A 79 6.52 7.07 9.20
CA ASN A 79 7.15 8.13 9.98
C ASN A 79 7.65 7.64 11.34
N ALA A 80 6.91 6.75 12.00
CA ALA A 80 7.31 6.15 13.28
C ALA A 80 8.55 5.26 13.13
N ALA A 81 8.80 4.72 11.93
CA ALA A 81 10.04 4.02 11.63
C ALA A 81 11.24 4.98 11.49
N GLN A 82 11.06 6.30 11.49
CA GLN A 82 12.13 7.29 11.38
C GLN A 82 13.11 7.02 10.22
N PRO A 83 12.63 6.94 8.96
CA PRO A 83 13.51 6.74 7.82
C PRO A 83 14.39 7.96 7.56
N ASP A 84 15.58 7.72 7.03
CA ASP A 84 16.45 8.76 6.52
C ASP A 84 15.99 9.23 5.15
N VAL A 85 15.46 8.32 4.32
CA VAL A 85 14.92 8.58 2.98
C VAL A 85 13.61 7.81 2.81
N VAL A 86 12.61 8.42 2.17
CA VAL A 86 11.40 7.72 1.70
C VAL A 86 11.37 7.73 0.18
N LEU A 87 11.13 6.57 -0.43
CA LEU A 87 10.97 6.39 -1.87
C LEU A 87 9.55 5.92 -2.18
N LEU A 88 8.90 6.61 -3.13
CA LEU A 88 7.57 6.31 -3.66
C LEU A 88 7.68 5.97 -5.15
N PRO A 89 7.92 4.70 -5.52
CA PRO A 89 8.24 4.33 -6.89
C PRO A 89 7.00 4.13 -7.79
N GLY A 90 6.00 5.01 -7.67
CA GLY A 90 4.84 5.06 -8.56
C GLY A 90 3.59 4.32 -8.08
N ASP A 91 2.58 4.38 -8.95
CA ASP A 91 1.25 3.79 -8.81
C ASP A 91 0.50 4.33 -7.58
N LEU A 92 0.52 5.65 -7.45
CA LEU A 92 -0.13 6.37 -6.36
C LEU A 92 -1.64 6.45 -6.59
N ILE A 93 -2.05 6.65 -7.84
CA ILE A 93 -3.44 6.79 -8.24
C ILE A 93 -4.00 5.43 -8.65
N SER A 94 -5.25 5.16 -8.28
CA SER A 94 -5.96 4.00 -8.81
C SER A 94 -6.53 4.35 -10.18
N ASP A 95 -6.13 3.58 -11.19
CA ASP A 95 -6.77 3.71 -12.50
C ASP A 95 -8.27 3.48 -12.45
N ARG A 96 -8.98 4.44 -13.05
CA ARG A 96 -10.39 4.40 -13.44
C ARG A 96 -11.23 3.56 -12.49
N ASP A 97 -11.66 4.17 -11.41
CA ASP A 97 -12.97 3.74 -10.91
C ASP A 97 -13.97 3.86 -12.08
N TYR A 98 -14.85 2.87 -12.20
CA TYR A 98 -15.85 2.74 -13.28
C TYR A 98 -16.74 3.99 -13.49
N ARG A 99 -16.63 4.97 -12.58
CA ARG A 99 -17.15 6.33 -12.65
C ARG A 99 -16.10 7.33 -12.12
N PRO A 100 -15.21 7.85 -12.98
CA PRO A 100 -14.07 8.66 -12.53
C PRO A 100 -14.48 9.95 -11.80
N ASP A 101 -15.66 10.49 -12.10
CA ASP A 101 -16.26 11.68 -11.47
C ASP A 101 -16.69 11.49 -10.01
N THR A 102 -16.97 10.26 -9.59
CA THR A 102 -17.61 9.97 -8.29
C THR A 102 -16.80 9.05 -7.40
N ALA A 103 -15.72 8.47 -7.91
CA ALA A 103 -15.04 7.39 -7.21
C ALA A 103 -13.52 7.56 -7.10
N ALA A 104 -12.89 8.35 -7.98
CA ALA A 104 -11.47 8.66 -7.81
C ALA A 104 -11.22 9.47 -6.53
N THR A 105 -10.11 9.17 -5.87
CA THR A 105 -9.58 10.05 -4.81
C THR A 105 -9.01 11.29 -5.47
N ALA A 106 -9.33 12.47 -4.95
CA ALA A 106 -8.82 13.71 -5.54
C ALA A 106 -7.29 13.75 -5.41
N GLU A 107 -6.60 14.20 -6.44
CA GLU A 107 -5.13 14.27 -6.46
C GLU A 107 -4.59 15.12 -5.31
N ASP A 108 -5.26 16.24 -5.00
CA ASP A 108 -4.94 17.09 -3.84
C ASP A 108 -5.05 16.33 -2.50
N GLU A 109 -6.02 15.42 -2.36
CA GLU A 109 -6.20 14.62 -1.14
C GLU A 109 -5.10 13.57 -1.00
N ILE A 110 -4.69 12.95 -2.13
CA ILE A 110 -3.54 12.03 -2.19
C ILE A 110 -2.26 12.80 -1.82
N ALA A 111 -2.04 13.96 -2.45
CA ALA A 111 -0.89 14.83 -2.20
C ALA A 111 -0.85 15.29 -0.74
N GLN A 112 -1.99 15.64 -0.14
CA GLN A 112 -2.06 16.01 1.27
C GLN A 112 -1.66 14.86 2.20
N VAL A 113 -2.10 13.62 1.92
CA VAL A 113 -1.75 12.46 2.74
C VAL A 113 -0.27 12.11 2.59
N LEU A 114 0.22 11.97 1.35
CA LEU A 114 1.60 11.58 1.07
C LEU A 114 2.60 12.69 1.44
N GLY A 115 2.20 13.96 1.34
CA GLY A 115 2.97 15.11 1.82
C GLY A 115 3.19 15.11 3.34
N GLY A 116 2.48 14.28 4.09
CA GLY A 116 2.72 14.03 5.51
C GLY A 116 3.93 13.14 5.81
N LEU A 117 4.55 12.51 4.80
CA LEU A 117 5.76 11.71 4.96
C LEU A 117 6.95 12.59 5.38
N LYS A 118 7.75 12.09 6.31
CA LYS A 118 8.90 12.80 6.88
C LYS A 118 10.13 11.93 6.82
N ALA A 119 11.22 12.49 6.30
CA ALA A 119 12.51 11.83 6.20
C ALA A 119 13.63 12.87 6.25
N ARG A 120 14.75 12.52 6.87
CA ARG A 120 15.89 13.43 7.09
C ARG A 120 16.46 14.01 5.81
N TYR A 121 16.61 13.18 4.78
CA TYR A 121 17.21 13.53 3.49
C TYR A 121 16.16 13.69 2.38
N GLY A 122 14.88 13.61 2.72
CA GLY A 122 13.77 13.91 1.81
C GLY A 122 12.93 12.70 1.41
N VAL A 123 11.82 13.03 0.75
CA VAL A 123 10.85 12.10 0.19
C VAL A 123 10.92 12.25 -1.33
N PHE A 124 11.14 11.15 -2.04
CA PHE A 124 11.29 11.15 -3.49
C PHE A 124 10.20 10.28 -4.10
N ALA A 125 9.51 10.82 -5.10
CA ALA A 125 8.46 10.13 -5.83
C ALA A 125 8.78 10.12 -7.32
N VAL A 126 8.44 9.02 -7.98
CA VAL A 126 8.36 8.93 -9.43
C VAL A 126 6.97 8.44 -9.82
N LEU A 127 6.55 8.74 -11.05
CA LEU A 127 5.27 8.28 -11.58
C LEU A 127 5.37 6.81 -12.01
N GLY A 128 4.32 6.04 -11.73
CA GLY A 128 4.11 4.70 -12.24
C GLY A 128 3.28 4.67 -13.51
N ASN A 129 3.03 3.48 -14.06
CA ASN A 129 2.24 3.32 -15.27
C ASN A 129 0.75 3.63 -15.07
N HIS A 130 0.26 3.62 -13.83
CA HIS A 130 -1.11 4.03 -13.52
C HIS A 130 -1.23 5.56 -13.32
N ASP A 131 -0.10 6.27 -13.14
CA ASP A 131 -0.11 7.71 -12.87
C ASP A 131 -0.02 8.55 -14.16
N TRP A 132 0.62 8.05 -15.24
CA TRP A 132 0.85 8.85 -16.46
C TRP A 132 -0.42 9.28 -17.21
N TRP A 133 -1.53 8.57 -17.00
CA TRP A 133 -2.82 8.93 -17.58
C TRP A 133 -3.47 10.16 -16.93
N HIS A 134 -2.88 10.68 -15.84
CA HIS A 134 -3.31 11.84 -15.08
C HIS A 134 -2.43 13.08 -15.36
N HIS A 135 -2.12 13.33 -16.64
CA HIS A 135 -1.38 14.50 -17.13
C HIS A 135 0.14 14.56 -16.93
N GLY A 136 0.75 13.58 -16.25
CA GLY A 136 2.21 13.42 -16.19
C GLY A 136 2.96 14.71 -15.92
#